data_AF-A0A850R2X9-F1
#
_entry.id   AF-A0A850R2X9-F1
#
_cell.length_a   1.000
_cell.length_b   1.000
_cell.length_c   1.000
_cell.angle_alpha   90.00
_cell.angle_beta   90.00
_cell.angle_gamma   90.00
#
_symmetry.space_group_name_H-M   'P 1'
#
loop_
_entity.id
_entity.type
_entity.pdbx_description
1 polymer ?
#
loop_
_entity_poly.entity_id
_entity_poly.type
_entity_poly.pdbx_seq_one_letter_code
_entity_poly.pdbx_strand_id
1 'polypeptide(L)'
;MRPSSHHHGARPGPRPFLRRASGRLQPASGAHLGRLLRRLSRNRWPGPKGRASPGRAPGLDVTLVERNARFVSCPISNLVLAGVKDIDDITLSYDGLKAHGVRLVRDEALAIDPDRRQVRLANGDPLPWDRLIVAPGIDFLYDRLPGLASTEAQARVPHAWKAGPQTVALRRRLQDLRNGGTFVISVPAMPYRCPPGPFERASLIAEYFKRHKPRSKILILDANPKSGFMANNHAKVAADAVIARLAGIPVNESPIIANTCYSFVSAREALHVASVHKFDAKEQILASVEGAGGLSESRNALEADYALAWARNIWSDTLK
;
A
#
# COMPACT_ATOMS: atom_id res chain seq x y z
N MET A 1 -1.76 -6.69 -69.36
CA MET A 1 -2.98 -7.32 -68.78
C MET A 1 -3.64 -6.33 -67.83
N ARG A 2 -4.95 -6.41 -67.61
CA ARG A 2 -5.75 -5.41 -66.86
C ARG A 2 -5.47 -5.46 -65.34
N PRO A 3 -5.57 -4.34 -64.61
CA PRO A 3 -5.73 -4.35 -63.15
C PRO A 3 -7.20 -4.68 -62.79
N SER A 4 -7.41 -5.51 -61.76
CA SER A 4 -8.74 -5.85 -61.24
C SER A 4 -9.03 -5.13 -59.92
N SER A 5 -10.17 -4.47 -59.85
CA SER A 5 -10.64 -3.69 -58.71
C SER A 5 -11.65 -4.46 -57.85
N HIS A 6 -11.44 -4.55 -56.53
CA HIS A 6 -12.47 -4.86 -55.54
C HIS A 6 -12.17 -4.03 -54.27
N HIS A 7 -12.93 -2.97 -53.99
CA HIS A 7 -14.27 -2.89 -53.39
C HIS A 7 -14.21 -2.60 -51.87
N HIS A 8 -14.65 -1.40 -51.50
CA HIS A 8 -14.88 -1.00 -50.11
C HIS A 8 -16.09 -1.74 -49.53
N GLY A 9 -15.86 -2.57 -48.52
CA GLY A 9 -16.91 -3.06 -47.60
C GLY A 9 -17.11 -2.07 -46.44
N ALA A 10 -18.34 -1.63 -46.21
CA ALA A 10 -18.67 -0.68 -45.15
C ALA A 10 -18.50 -1.30 -43.74
N ARG A 11 -18.03 -0.50 -42.77
CA ARG A 11 -17.99 -0.88 -41.35
C ARG A 11 -19.39 -0.77 -40.73
N PRO A 12 -19.93 -1.83 -40.10
CA PRO A 12 -21.18 -1.71 -39.34
C PRO A 12 -20.97 -0.93 -38.03
N GLY A 13 -21.90 -0.04 -37.71
CA GLY A 13 -21.92 0.76 -36.48
C GLY A 13 -22.24 -0.04 -35.20
N PRO A 14 -22.23 0.61 -34.03
CA PRO A 14 -22.23 -0.05 -32.73
C PRO A 14 -23.56 -0.72 -32.40
N ARG A 15 -23.51 -1.96 -31.90
CA ARG A 15 -24.66 -2.65 -31.29
C ARG A 15 -24.60 -2.54 -29.75
N PRO A 16 -25.65 -2.06 -29.07
CA PRO A 16 -25.65 -1.92 -27.61
C PRO A 16 -25.83 -3.28 -26.93
N PHE A 17 -24.79 -3.79 -26.27
CA PHE A 17 -24.85 -5.03 -25.49
C PHE A 17 -25.38 -4.78 -24.06
N LEU A 18 -26.69 -4.50 -23.95
CA LEU A 18 -27.41 -4.59 -22.68
C LEU A 18 -27.64 -6.07 -22.32
N ARG A 19 -26.71 -6.67 -21.58
CA ARG A 19 -26.93 -7.99 -20.96
C ARG A 19 -26.95 -7.85 -19.45
N ARG A 20 -28.15 -7.96 -18.85
CA ARG A 20 -28.32 -8.12 -17.40
C ARG A 20 -27.59 -9.39 -16.94
N ALA A 21 -26.45 -9.23 -16.28
CA ALA A 21 -25.77 -10.33 -15.60
C ALA A 21 -26.30 -10.45 -14.17
N SER A 22 -27.42 -11.16 -14.00
CA SER A 22 -27.88 -11.62 -12.69
C SER A 22 -27.02 -12.80 -12.23
N GLY A 23 -25.78 -12.52 -11.83
CA GLY A 23 -24.84 -13.48 -11.25
C GLY A 23 -24.66 -13.24 -9.76
N ARG A 24 -24.73 -14.31 -8.94
CA ARG A 24 -24.38 -14.22 -7.51
C ARG A 24 -22.90 -13.87 -7.40
N LEU A 25 -22.59 -12.73 -6.76
CA LEU A 25 -21.23 -12.38 -6.38
C LEU A 25 -20.67 -13.44 -5.45
N GLN A 26 -19.64 -14.17 -5.90
CA GLN A 26 -18.79 -14.96 -5.01
C GLN A 26 -17.96 -13.99 -4.15
N PRO A 27 -17.72 -14.29 -2.86
CA PRO A 27 -16.93 -13.42 -1.99
C PRO A 27 -15.46 -13.42 -2.42
N ALA A 28 -15.04 -12.37 -3.12
CA ALA A 28 -13.63 -12.13 -3.42
C ALA A 28 -12.88 -11.80 -2.12
N SER A 29 -11.90 -12.63 -1.77
CA SER A 29 -11.20 -12.55 -0.50
C SER A 29 -10.05 -11.53 -0.50
N GLY A 30 -10.16 -10.48 0.32
CA GLY A 30 -9.01 -10.09 1.14
C GLY A 30 -8.27 -8.77 0.85
N ALA A 31 -8.94 -7.63 0.92
CA ALA A 31 -8.29 -6.33 1.16
C ALA A 31 -8.03 -6.13 2.68
N HIS A 32 -6.84 -5.63 3.07
CA HIS A 32 -6.43 -5.47 4.48
C HIS A 32 -5.98 -4.06 4.86
N LEU A 33 -6.57 -3.59 5.97
CA LEU A 33 -6.25 -2.50 6.91
C LEU A 33 -7.56 -1.74 7.27
N GLY A 34 -8.53 -2.50 7.81
CA GLY A 34 -9.90 -2.06 8.11
C GLY A 34 -10.02 -1.17 9.35
N ARG A 35 -9.55 0.08 9.30
CA ARG A 35 -9.58 1.01 10.45
C ARG A 35 -10.98 1.58 10.77
N LEU A 36 -11.92 0.78 11.25
CA LEU A 36 -13.13 1.31 11.88
C LEU A 36 -12.77 2.19 13.11
N LEU A 37 -13.46 3.31 13.34
CA LEU A 37 -13.35 4.15 14.55
C LEU A 37 -14.75 4.63 14.97
N ARG A 38 -15.27 4.19 16.12
CA ARG A 38 -16.62 4.54 16.61
C ARG A 38 -16.57 5.76 17.56
N ARG A 39 -17.73 6.34 17.84
CA ARG A 39 -17.97 7.37 18.87
C ARG A 39 -19.27 7.05 19.64
N LEU A 40 -19.27 7.36 20.92
CA LEU A 40 -20.39 7.79 21.78
C LEU A 40 -19.73 8.67 22.86
N SER A 41 -20.28 9.81 23.26
CA SER A 41 -21.36 9.83 24.25
C SER A 41 -22.26 11.08 24.13
N ARG A 42 -23.55 10.89 24.43
CA ARG A 42 -24.41 11.96 24.99
C ARG A 42 -24.41 11.78 26.51
N ASN A 43 -23.86 12.74 27.27
CA ASN A 43 -24.47 13.31 28.48
C ASN A 43 -23.59 14.39 29.16
N ARG A 44 -24.28 15.44 29.64
CA ARG A 44 -23.92 16.65 30.43
C ARG A 44 -22.51 16.88 31.04
N TRP A 45 -22.08 18.16 30.93
CA TRP A 45 -21.10 18.94 31.71
C TRP A 45 -21.54 19.06 33.21
N PRO A 46 -20.69 19.34 34.25
CA PRO A 46 -19.67 20.41 34.26
C PRO A 46 -18.36 20.28 35.08
N GLY A 47 -17.35 21.12 34.76
CA GLY A 47 -16.21 21.45 35.65
C GLY A 47 -14.86 21.69 34.94
N PRO A 48 -14.02 22.69 35.31
CA PRO A 48 -12.90 23.12 34.46
C PRO A 48 -11.47 22.74 34.95
N LYS A 49 -10.51 22.89 34.01
CA LYS A 49 -9.03 22.93 34.15
C LYS A 49 -8.28 21.59 34.28
N GLY A 50 -7.61 21.22 33.19
CA GLY A 50 -6.46 20.30 33.14
C GLY A 50 -5.75 20.46 31.79
N ARG A 51 -4.41 20.51 31.75
CA ARG A 51 -3.64 20.71 30.50
C ARG A 51 -3.96 19.60 29.49
N ALA A 52 -4.27 19.97 28.25
CA ALA A 52 -4.43 19.03 27.16
C ALA A 52 -3.06 18.63 26.58
N SER A 53 -2.74 17.34 26.63
CA SER A 53 -1.67 16.75 25.80
C SER A 53 -2.19 16.56 24.37
N PRO A 54 -1.42 16.91 23.32
CA PRO A 54 -1.82 16.65 21.94
C PRO A 54 -1.81 15.13 21.69
N GLY A 55 -2.98 14.55 21.45
CA GLY A 55 -3.12 13.12 21.13
C GLY A 55 -4.35 12.44 21.75
N ARG A 56 -4.95 13.00 22.82
CA ARG A 56 -6.16 12.42 23.43
C ARG A 56 -7.38 13.28 23.09
N ALA A 57 -8.35 12.69 22.38
CA ALA A 57 -9.74 13.14 22.38
C ALA A 57 -10.49 12.35 23.48
N PRO A 58 -10.56 12.84 24.73
CA PRO A 58 -11.25 12.13 25.81
C PRO A 58 -12.73 11.95 25.46
N GLY A 59 -13.22 10.71 25.54
CA GLY A 59 -14.64 10.38 25.25
C GLY A 59 -14.92 9.80 23.85
N LEU A 60 -13.98 9.09 23.22
CA LEU A 60 -14.21 8.32 21.98
C LEU A 60 -14.01 6.81 22.17
N ASP A 61 -15.06 6.03 21.92
CA ASP A 61 -15.04 4.55 21.89
C ASP A 61 -14.44 4.00 20.59
N VAL A 62 -13.11 3.86 20.53
CA VAL A 62 -12.43 3.36 19.32
C VAL A 62 -12.51 1.82 19.21
N THR A 63 -12.88 1.29 18.03
CA THR A 63 -12.90 -0.17 17.75
C THR A 63 -12.25 -0.49 16.40
N LEU A 64 -11.05 -1.08 16.42
CA LEU A 64 -10.33 -1.55 15.24
C LEU A 64 -10.81 -2.97 14.86
N VAL A 65 -11.14 -3.19 13.59
CA VAL A 65 -11.48 -4.52 13.04
C VAL A 65 -10.34 -5.01 12.15
N GLU A 66 -9.63 -6.05 12.57
CA GLU A 66 -8.53 -6.64 11.78
C GLU A 66 -8.49 -8.15 11.96
N ARG A 67 -8.57 -8.89 10.85
CA ARG A 67 -8.62 -10.35 10.88
C ARG A 67 -7.29 -10.98 11.33
N ASN A 68 -6.17 -10.32 11.06
CA ASN A 68 -4.85 -10.81 11.43
C ASN A 68 -4.57 -10.62 12.92
N ALA A 69 -4.01 -11.64 13.58
CA ALA A 69 -3.60 -11.53 14.99
C ALA A 69 -2.39 -10.59 15.21
N ARG A 70 -1.58 -10.34 14.16
CA ARG A 70 -0.38 -9.50 14.18
C ARG A 70 -0.24 -8.75 12.85
N PHE A 71 0.42 -7.59 12.88
CA PHE A 71 0.78 -6.84 11.68
C PHE A 71 2.12 -7.33 11.15
N VAL A 72 2.23 -7.60 9.84
CA VAL A 72 3.52 -7.90 9.18
C VAL A 72 3.86 -6.77 8.21
N SER A 73 4.96 -6.07 8.46
CA SER A 73 5.36 -4.90 7.66
C SER A 73 5.80 -5.31 6.26
N CYS A 74 5.17 -4.73 5.23
CA CYS A 74 5.67 -4.85 3.86
C CYS A 74 6.89 -3.97 3.59
N PRO A 75 6.97 -2.71 4.08
CA PRO A 75 8.26 -2.01 4.21
C PRO A 75 9.27 -2.87 4.98
N ILE A 76 10.55 -2.82 4.59
CA ILE A 76 11.64 -3.65 5.15
C ILE A 76 11.55 -5.16 4.85
N SER A 77 10.44 -5.71 4.36
CA SER A 77 10.34 -7.15 4.01
C SER A 77 11.33 -7.61 2.92
N ASN A 78 11.88 -6.70 2.11
CA ASN A 78 12.97 -7.02 1.19
C ASN A 78 14.29 -7.40 1.90
N LEU A 79 14.56 -6.89 3.12
CA LEU A 79 15.69 -7.35 3.95
C LEU A 79 15.51 -8.81 4.40
N VAL A 80 14.27 -9.28 4.55
CA VAL A 80 13.98 -10.71 4.80
C VAL A 80 14.28 -11.54 3.56
N LEU A 81 13.97 -11.04 2.36
CA LEU A 81 14.32 -11.72 1.09
C LEU A 81 15.84 -11.83 0.89
N ALA A 82 16.62 -10.83 1.32
CA ALA A 82 18.09 -10.89 1.33
C ALA A 82 18.66 -11.82 2.42
N GLY A 83 17.90 -12.10 3.48
CA GLY A 83 18.37 -12.83 4.67
C GLY A 83 19.17 -11.97 5.64
N VAL A 84 18.88 -10.67 5.68
CA VAL A 84 19.44 -9.70 6.64
C VAL A 84 18.54 -9.58 7.88
N LYS A 85 17.26 -9.94 7.74
CA LYS A 85 16.24 -9.96 8.79
C LYS A 85 15.43 -11.24 8.73
N ASP A 86 14.83 -11.61 9.86
CA ASP A 86 13.81 -12.66 9.92
C ASP A 86 12.40 -12.09 9.77
N ILE A 87 11.41 -12.96 9.54
CA ILE A 87 10.01 -12.51 9.42
C ILE A 87 9.49 -11.91 10.74
N ASP A 88 10.03 -12.33 11.88
CA ASP A 88 9.62 -11.86 13.20
C ASP A 88 10.11 -10.44 13.50
N ASP A 89 11.26 -10.02 12.94
CA ASP A 89 11.78 -8.64 13.02
C ASP A 89 10.78 -7.59 12.50
N ILE A 90 9.90 -8.00 11.59
CA ILE A 90 8.90 -7.14 10.93
C ILE A 90 7.46 -7.49 11.32
N THR A 91 7.27 -8.33 12.34
CA THR A 91 5.97 -8.85 12.77
C THR A 91 5.57 -8.29 14.14
N LEU A 92 4.75 -7.24 14.11
CA LEU A 92 4.41 -6.38 15.25
C LEU A 92 3.07 -6.79 15.88
N SER A 93 2.95 -6.66 17.21
CA SER A 93 1.67 -6.86 17.91
C SER A 93 0.80 -5.59 17.88
N TYR A 94 -0.51 -5.77 18.03
CA TYR A 94 -1.48 -4.70 18.24
C TYR A 94 -1.68 -4.32 19.71
N ASP A 95 -0.95 -4.95 20.66
CA ASP A 95 -1.18 -4.74 22.09
C ASP A 95 -0.93 -3.29 22.56
N GLY A 96 -0.03 -2.54 21.91
CA GLY A 96 0.18 -1.12 22.19
C GLY A 96 -1.09 -0.28 21.99
N LEU A 97 -1.89 -0.61 20.97
CA LEU A 97 -3.18 0.06 20.74
C LEU A 97 -4.17 -0.11 21.90
N LYS A 98 -4.12 -1.23 22.63
CA LYS A 98 -4.96 -1.46 23.81
C LYS A 98 -4.61 -0.49 24.94
N ALA A 99 -3.33 -0.13 25.10
CA ALA A 99 -2.90 0.88 26.08
C ALA A 99 -3.47 2.28 25.77
N HIS A 100 -3.72 2.57 24.50
CA HIS A 100 -4.43 3.78 24.04
C HIS A 100 -5.96 3.67 24.11
N GLY A 101 -6.51 2.58 24.64
CA GLY A 101 -7.96 2.36 24.76
C GLY A 101 -8.64 1.87 23.48
N VAL A 102 -7.90 1.42 22.47
CA VAL A 102 -8.47 0.83 21.25
C VAL A 102 -9.00 -0.58 21.53
N ARG A 103 -10.31 -0.79 21.32
CA ARG A 103 -10.87 -2.14 21.31
C ARG A 103 -10.50 -2.85 20.01
N LEU A 104 -9.73 -3.93 20.09
CA LEU A 104 -9.43 -4.79 18.95
C LEU A 104 -10.50 -5.87 18.78
N VAL A 105 -11.12 -5.93 17.61
CA VAL A 105 -12.02 -7.01 17.17
C VAL A 105 -11.31 -7.81 16.09
N ARG A 106 -10.98 -9.08 16.38
CA ARG A 106 -10.29 -9.96 15.44
C ARG A 106 -11.27 -10.67 14.52
N ASP A 107 -11.74 -9.94 13.50
CA ASP A 107 -12.70 -10.42 12.51
C ASP A 107 -12.49 -9.72 11.14
N GLU A 108 -13.19 -10.17 10.10
CA GLU A 108 -13.21 -9.55 8.77
C GLU A 108 -14.48 -8.72 8.57
N ALA A 109 -14.33 -7.47 8.14
CA ALA A 109 -15.44 -6.64 7.68
C ALA A 109 -15.85 -7.05 6.25
N LEU A 110 -17.07 -7.55 6.09
CA LEU A 110 -17.60 -8.05 4.81
C LEU A 110 -18.48 -7.05 4.06
N ALA A 111 -19.13 -6.11 4.75
CA ALA A 111 -19.90 -5.04 4.13
C ALA A 111 -20.05 -3.84 5.06
N ILE A 112 -20.31 -2.68 4.47
CA ILE A 112 -20.65 -1.44 5.15
C ILE A 112 -22.10 -1.12 4.77
N ASP A 113 -22.96 -0.96 5.77
CA ASP A 113 -24.33 -0.49 5.62
C ASP A 113 -24.36 1.00 6.05
N PRO A 114 -24.45 1.96 5.10
CA PRO A 114 -24.43 3.38 5.44
C PRO A 114 -25.75 3.88 6.02
N ASP A 115 -26.89 3.24 5.67
CA ASP A 115 -28.22 3.66 6.09
C ASP A 115 -28.48 3.29 7.55
N ARG A 116 -28.13 2.06 7.92
CA ARG A 116 -28.19 1.56 9.30
C ARG A 116 -26.94 1.92 10.12
N ARG A 117 -25.92 2.48 9.46
CA ARG A 117 -24.59 2.80 10.00
C ARG A 117 -23.95 1.63 10.74
N GLN A 118 -23.82 0.51 10.04
CA GLN A 118 -23.23 -0.72 10.56
C GLN A 118 -22.08 -1.22 9.66
N VAL A 119 -21.15 -1.96 10.25
CA VAL A 119 -20.21 -2.83 9.51
C VAL A 119 -20.60 -4.26 9.79
N ARG A 120 -20.99 -5.00 8.75
CA ARG A 120 -21.26 -6.44 8.85
C ARG A 120 -19.94 -7.20 8.89
N LEU A 121 -19.74 -7.98 9.93
CA LEU A 121 -18.56 -8.82 10.09
C LEU A 121 -18.77 -10.21 9.44
N ALA A 122 -17.73 -11.03 9.44
CA ALA A 122 -17.77 -12.42 8.98
C ALA A 122 -18.27 -13.40 10.05
N ASN A 123 -17.89 -13.18 11.32
CA ASN A 123 -18.17 -14.12 12.41
C ASN A 123 -18.97 -13.49 13.57
N GLY A 124 -18.80 -12.19 13.83
CA GLY A 124 -19.49 -11.45 14.88
C GLY A 124 -20.71 -10.64 14.42
N ASP A 125 -21.40 -10.06 15.39
CA ASP A 125 -22.54 -9.17 15.17
C ASP A 125 -22.15 -7.90 14.38
N PRO A 126 -23.08 -7.30 13.61
CA PRO A 126 -22.85 -6.02 12.94
C PRO A 126 -22.45 -4.91 13.92
N LEU A 127 -21.31 -4.26 13.67
CA LEU A 127 -20.78 -3.20 14.52
C LEU A 127 -21.37 -1.83 14.12
N PRO A 128 -22.15 -1.16 15.00
CA PRO A 128 -22.70 0.17 14.72
C PRO A 128 -21.63 1.26 14.82
N TRP A 129 -21.75 2.31 14.01
CA TRP A 129 -20.78 3.39 13.94
C TRP A 129 -21.38 4.80 13.83
N ASP A 130 -20.70 5.77 14.45
CA ASP A 130 -21.02 7.21 14.38
C ASP A 130 -20.26 7.88 13.22
N ARG A 131 -19.04 7.43 13.01
CA ARG A 131 -18.11 7.74 11.91
C ARG A 131 -17.40 6.45 11.54
N LEU A 132 -16.83 6.41 10.35
CA LEU A 132 -16.22 5.21 9.78
C LEU A 132 -14.98 5.65 9.02
N ILE A 133 -13.82 5.12 9.41
CA ILE A 133 -12.62 5.18 8.57
C ILE A 133 -12.52 3.83 7.84
N VAL A 134 -12.10 3.87 6.58
CA VAL A 134 -11.94 2.71 5.72
C VAL A 134 -10.57 2.84 5.07
N ALA A 135 -9.66 1.92 5.35
CA ALA A 135 -8.29 2.02 4.86
C ALA A 135 -7.71 0.67 4.35
N PRO A 136 -8.47 -0.21 3.66
CA PRO A 136 -8.19 -1.65 3.47
C PRO A 136 -7.00 -1.99 2.56
N GLY A 137 -6.01 -1.10 2.43
CA GLY A 137 -4.78 -1.37 1.71
C GLY A 137 -5.00 -1.55 0.22
N ILE A 138 -4.44 -2.63 -0.34
CA ILE A 138 -4.53 -2.96 -1.77
C ILE A 138 -5.05 -4.39 -1.95
N ASP A 139 -5.56 -4.66 -3.14
CA ASP A 139 -5.78 -6.02 -3.62
C ASP A 139 -5.24 -6.24 -5.03
N PHE A 140 -5.28 -7.48 -5.52
CA PHE A 140 -4.65 -7.89 -6.78
C PHE A 140 -5.68 -8.22 -7.86
N LEU A 141 -5.56 -7.53 -9.00
CA LEU A 141 -6.41 -7.69 -10.18
C LEU A 141 -5.96 -8.91 -11.01
N TYR A 142 -6.13 -10.12 -10.46
CA TYR A 142 -5.75 -11.37 -11.15
C TYR A 142 -6.58 -11.65 -12.42
N ASP A 143 -7.78 -11.10 -12.50
CA ASP A 143 -8.63 -11.08 -13.71
C ASP A 143 -7.93 -10.42 -14.91
N ARG A 144 -7.01 -9.48 -14.66
CA ARG A 144 -6.18 -8.81 -15.67
C ARG A 144 -4.96 -9.63 -16.09
N LEU A 145 -4.71 -10.77 -15.45
CA LEU A 145 -3.55 -11.64 -15.65
C LEU A 145 -4.00 -13.08 -15.91
N PRO A 146 -4.41 -13.44 -17.14
CA PRO A 146 -4.94 -14.78 -17.47
C PRO A 146 -4.03 -15.93 -17.04
N GLY A 147 -2.70 -15.75 -17.11
CA GLY A 147 -1.71 -16.74 -16.64
C GLY A 147 -1.67 -16.96 -15.12
N LEU A 148 -2.34 -16.11 -14.33
CA LEU A 148 -2.50 -16.20 -12.88
C LEU A 148 -3.97 -16.34 -12.45
N ALA A 149 -4.86 -16.77 -13.36
CA ALA A 149 -6.28 -16.91 -13.05
C ALA A 149 -6.60 -17.98 -11.99
N SER A 150 -5.73 -18.99 -11.80
CA SER A 150 -5.89 -20.01 -10.75
C SER A 150 -5.03 -19.72 -9.52
N THR A 151 -5.54 -20.11 -8.34
CA THR A 151 -4.81 -20.03 -7.06
C THR A 151 -3.49 -20.81 -7.08
N GLU A 152 -3.44 -21.91 -7.82
CA GLU A 152 -2.23 -22.70 -8.04
C GLU A 152 -1.16 -21.93 -8.85
N ALA A 153 -1.58 -21.18 -9.89
CA ALA A 153 -0.68 -20.32 -10.64
C ALA A 153 -0.19 -19.12 -9.80
N GLN A 154 -1.07 -18.53 -8.99
CA GLN A 154 -0.71 -17.47 -8.03
C GLN A 154 0.29 -17.97 -6.98
N ALA A 155 0.10 -19.19 -6.47
CA ALA A 155 1.05 -19.83 -5.56
C ALA A 155 2.40 -20.10 -6.26
N ARG A 156 2.41 -20.40 -7.56
CA ARG A 156 3.64 -20.52 -8.36
C ARG A 156 4.33 -19.17 -8.62
N VAL A 157 3.63 -18.05 -8.65
CA VAL A 157 4.20 -16.70 -8.90
C VAL A 157 3.86 -15.73 -7.75
N PRO A 158 4.55 -15.84 -6.58
CA PRO A 158 4.24 -15.03 -5.41
C PRO A 158 4.59 -13.56 -5.63
N HIS A 159 3.63 -12.66 -5.36
CA HIS A 159 3.83 -11.21 -5.42
C HIS A 159 4.71 -10.68 -4.27
N ALA A 160 4.59 -11.27 -3.07
CA ALA A 160 5.15 -10.74 -1.82
C ALA A 160 4.94 -9.21 -1.59
N TRP A 161 3.85 -8.63 -2.13
CA TRP A 161 3.42 -7.23 -1.94
C TRP A 161 2.44 -7.03 -0.77
N LYS A 162 1.92 -8.15 -0.25
CA LYS A 162 1.42 -8.33 1.12
C LYS A 162 2.46 -9.24 1.79
N ALA A 163 3.08 -8.78 2.89
CA ALA A 163 4.14 -9.53 3.57
C ALA A 163 3.59 -10.63 4.48
N GLY A 164 4.46 -11.51 4.98
CA GLY A 164 4.08 -12.69 5.76
C GLY A 164 4.36 -13.98 4.99
N PRO A 165 3.40 -14.91 4.86
CA PRO A 165 3.63 -16.23 4.24
C PRO A 165 4.28 -16.18 2.85
N GLN A 166 3.91 -15.22 2.00
CA GLN A 166 4.55 -15.08 0.68
C GLN A 166 5.99 -14.55 0.74
N THR A 167 6.34 -13.70 1.71
CA THR A 167 7.74 -13.27 1.92
C THR A 167 8.60 -14.48 2.29
N VAL A 168 8.12 -15.32 3.21
CA VAL A 168 8.81 -16.55 3.64
C VAL A 168 8.92 -17.54 2.47
N ALA A 169 7.85 -17.77 1.71
CA ALA A 169 7.86 -18.65 0.55
C ALA A 169 8.81 -18.16 -0.55
N LEU A 170 8.86 -16.85 -0.81
CA LEU A 170 9.78 -16.24 -1.77
C LEU A 170 11.23 -16.33 -1.29
N ARG A 171 11.51 -16.11 0.01
CA ARG A 171 12.84 -16.30 0.59
C ARG A 171 13.33 -17.75 0.45
N ARG A 172 12.49 -18.75 0.76
CA ARG A 172 12.83 -20.17 0.56
C ARG A 172 13.20 -20.46 -0.90
N ARG A 173 12.37 -20.03 -1.85
CA ARG A 173 12.67 -20.18 -3.29
C ARG A 173 13.95 -19.47 -3.74
N LEU A 174 14.29 -18.33 -3.13
CA LEU A 174 15.57 -17.66 -3.36
C LEU A 174 16.76 -18.46 -2.81
N GLN A 175 16.59 -19.21 -1.71
CA GLN A 175 17.59 -20.12 -1.17
C GLN A 175 17.72 -21.40 -2.02
N ASP A 176 16.59 -21.96 -2.47
CA ASP A 176 16.52 -23.17 -3.30
C ASP A 176 17.00 -22.95 -4.75
N LEU A 177 16.98 -21.70 -5.23
CA LEU A 177 17.42 -21.34 -6.58
C LEU A 177 18.87 -21.79 -6.82
N ARG A 178 19.13 -22.60 -7.85
CA ARG A 178 20.49 -22.99 -8.24
C ARG A 178 21.37 -21.76 -8.56
N ASN A 179 22.67 -21.85 -8.28
CA ASN A 179 23.62 -20.83 -8.74
C ASN A 179 23.64 -20.80 -10.27
N GLY A 180 23.38 -19.64 -10.89
CA GLY A 180 23.08 -19.54 -12.33
C GLY A 180 21.59 -19.50 -12.66
N GLY A 181 20.71 -19.50 -11.66
CA GLY A 181 19.28 -19.30 -11.82
C GLY A 181 18.92 -17.86 -12.24
N THR A 182 17.72 -17.69 -12.78
CA THR A 182 17.17 -16.36 -13.12
C THR A 182 16.04 -16.04 -12.17
N PHE A 183 16.11 -14.87 -11.53
CA PHE A 183 15.01 -14.30 -10.77
C PHE A 183 14.31 -13.24 -11.62
N VAL A 184 13.00 -13.38 -11.81
CA VAL A 184 12.21 -12.45 -12.64
C VAL A 184 11.27 -11.66 -11.74
N ILE A 185 11.26 -10.33 -11.90
CA ILE A 185 10.30 -9.41 -11.28
C ILE A 185 9.47 -8.80 -12.41
N SER A 186 8.14 -8.90 -12.32
CA SER A 186 7.24 -8.13 -13.17
C SER A 186 6.65 -6.98 -12.36
N VAL A 187 6.77 -5.76 -12.86
CA VAL A 187 6.27 -4.54 -12.20
C VAL A 187 5.01 -4.08 -12.92
N PRO A 188 3.86 -3.99 -12.24
CA PRO A 188 2.60 -3.57 -12.86
C PRO A 188 2.66 -2.08 -13.23
N ALA A 189 1.83 -1.68 -14.21
CA ALA A 189 1.65 -0.26 -14.52
C ALA A 189 1.06 0.50 -13.32
N MET A 190 1.42 1.78 -13.18
CA MET A 190 0.91 2.68 -12.16
C MET A 190 -0.63 2.86 -12.25
N PRO A 191 -1.34 3.01 -11.11
CA PRO A 191 -0.81 3.08 -9.74
C PRO A 191 -0.67 1.72 -9.03
N TYR A 192 0.41 1.56 -8.26
CA TYR A 192 0.62 0.41 -7.35
C TYR A 192 1.32 0.82 -6.04
N ARG A 193 1.26 -0.06 -5.02
CA ARG A 193 1.87 0.18 -3.68
C ARG A 193 3.40 0.24 -3.78
N CYS A 194 4.03 1.16 -3.06
CA CYS A 194 5.49 1.28 -2.91
C CYS A 194 6.27 1.19 -4.25
N PRO A 195 6.22 2.25 -5.07
CA PRO A 195 6.86 2.28 -6.40
C PRO A 195 8.35 1.92 -6.47
N PRO A 196 9.23 2.33 -5.52
CA PRO A 196 10.62 1.88 -5.56
C PRO A 196 10.81 0.44 -5.04
N GLY A 197 9.82 -0.13 -4.34
CA GLY A 197 9.86 -1.45 -3.72
C GLY A 197 10.32 -2.63 -4.60
N PRO A 198 9.93 -2.76 -5.89
CA PRO A 198 10.47 -3.78 -6.77
C PRO A 198 11.95 -3.58 -7.14
N PHE A 199 12.44 -2.34 -7.20
CA PHE A 199 13.83 -2.03 -7.50
C PHE A 199 14.73 -2.19 -6.25
N GLU A 200 14.24 -1.81 -5.07
CA GLU A 200 14.84 -2.17 -3.79
C GLU A 200 14.96 -3.70 -3.65
N ARG A 201 13.87 -4.43 -3.98
CA ARG A 201 13.87 -5.90 -4.01
C ARG A 201 14.93 -6.46 -4.94
N ALA A 202 15.07 -5.89 -6.14
CA ALA A 202 16.10 -6.29 -7.08
C ALA A 202 17.51 -6.08 -6.50
N SER A 203 17.80 -4.91 -5.93
CA SER A 203 19.11 -4.60 -5.32
C SER A 203 19.46 -5.55 -4.18
N LEU A 204 18.54 -5.75 -3.24
CA LEU A 204 18.76 -6.61 -2.07
C LEU A 204 18.89 -8.10 -2.43
N ILE A 205 18.19 -8.58 -3.48
CA ILE A 205 18.37 -9.93 -4.01
C ILE A 205 19.69 -10.04 -4.80
N ALA A 206 20.10 -8.99 -5.53
CA ALA A 206 21.37 -8.96 -6.26
C ALA A 206 22.56 -9.08 -5.30
N GLU A 207 22.50 -8.42 -4.14
CA GLU A 207 23.49 -8.58 -3.08
C GLU A 207 23.50 -10.00 -2.51
N TYR A 208 22.33 -10.58 -2.21
CA TYR A 208 22.24 -11.98 -1.77
C TYR A 208 22.86 -12.93 -2.80
N PHE A 209 22.62 -12.71 -4.10
CA PHE A 209 23.25 -13.47 -5.18
C PHE A 209 24.75 -13.23 -5.28
N LYS A 210 25.24 -12.00 -5.17
CA LYS A 210 26.68 -11.69 -5.16
C LYS A 210 27.45 -12.49 -4.10
N ARG A 211 26.83 -12.74 -2.94
CA ARG A 211 27.43 -13.50 -1.83
C ARG A 211 27.26 -15.02 -1.96
N HIS A 212 26.11 -15.52 -2.41
CA HIS A 212 25.76 -16.95 -2.32
C HIS A 212 25.53 -17.67 -3.66
N LYS A 213 25.22 -16.92 -4.72
CA LYS A 213 24.79 -17.44 -6.02
C LYS A 213 25.29 -16.54 -7.17
N PRO A 214 26.62 -16.29 -7.29
CA PRO A 214 27.17 -15.20 -8.10
C PRO A 214 26.98 -15.35 -9.62
N ARG A 215 26.57 -16.52 -10.13
CA ARG A 215 26.22 -16.73 -11.54
C ARG A 215 24.75 -16.40 -11.84
N SER A 216 23.93 -16.19 -10.82
CA SER A 216 22.50 -15.91 -10.96
C SER A 216 22.24 -14.48 -11.41
N LYS A 217 21.14 -14.27 -12.15
CA LYS A 217 20.77 -12.98 -12.73
C LYS A 217 19.36 -12.55 -12.33
N ILE A 218 19.12 -11.24 -12.35
CA ILE A 218 17.81 -10.64 -12.14
C ILE A 218 17.32 -10.03 -13.46
N LEU A 219 16.07 -10.29 -13.81
CA LEU A 219 15.37 -9.68 -14.93
C LEU A 219 14.18 -8.89 -14.39
N ILE A 220 14.10 -7.61 -14.71
CA ILE A 220 12.96 -6.74 -14.36
C ILE A 220 12.17 -6.47 -15.64
N LEU A 221 10.90 -6.81 -15.63
CA LEU A 221 9.93 -6.53 -16.68
C LEU A 221 9.02 -5.40 -16.17
N ASP A 222 9.30 -4.17 -16.58
CA ASP A 222 8.60 -2.99 -16.07
C ASP A 222 7.58 -2.45 -17.09
N ALA A 223 6.33 -2.29 -16.64
CA ALA A 223 5.25 -1.72 -17.44
C ALA A 223 5.14 -0.18 -17.31
N ASN A 224 6.05 0.48 -16.60
CA ASN A 224 5.96 1.91 -16.28
C ASN A 224 6.92 2.79 -17.12
N PRO A 225 6.41 3.87 -17.74
CA PRO A 225 7.19 5.11 -17.85
C PRO A 225 7.23 5.83 -16.48
N LYS A 226 8.37 6.47 -16.15
CA LYS A 226 8.71 7.13 -14.87
C LYS A 226 7.57 8.05 -14.34
N SER A 227 7.23 8.13 -13.04
CA SER A 227 7.68 7.38 -11.84
C SER A 227 6.62 7.47 -10.72
N GLY A 228 6.49 6.46 -9.84
CA GLY A 228 5.28 6.24 -9.05
C GLY A 228 5.00 7.11 -7.80
N PHE A 229 5.93 7.95 -7.34
CA PHE A 229 5.83 8.75 -6.10
C PHE A 229 4.43 9.37 -5.90
N MET A 230 3.95 10.01 -6.98
CA MET A 230 2.78 10.88 -7.00
C MET A 230 1.48 10.25 -6.49
N ALA A 231 1.22 8.97 -6.77
CA ALA A 231 -0.05 8.34 -6.42
C ALA A 231 -0.36 8.33 -4.91
N ASN A 232 0.65 8.16 -4.05
CA ASN A 232 0.45 8.14 -2.59
C ASN A 232 0.12 9.53 -2.02
N ASN A 233 0.68 10.58 -2.61
CA ASN A 233 0.43 11.94 -2.14
C ASN A 233 -0.85 12.53 -2.70
N HIS A 234 -1.24 12.18 -3.93
CA HIS A 234 -2.56 12.50 -4.47
C HIS A 234 -3.67 11.98 -3.54
N ALA A 235 -3.51 10.78 -2.97
CA ALA A 235 -4.46 10.23 -2.01
C ALA A 235 -4.56 11.03 -0.69
N LYS A 236 -3.47 11.66 -0.23
CA LYS A 236 -3.49 12.52 0.98
C LYS A 236 -4.16 13.86 0.72
N VAL A 237 -3.88 14.49 -0.42
CA VAL A 237 -4.54 15.74 -0.84
C VAL A 237 -6.05 15.51 -1.06
N ALA A 238 -6.42 14.38 -1.66
CA ALA A 238 -7.83 14.00 -1.79
C ALA A 238 -8.51 13.82 -0.41
N ALA A 239 -7.84 13.19 0.56
CA ALA A 239 -8.39 13.02 1.91
C ALA A 239 -8.55 14.37 2.65
N ASP A 240 -7.57 15.27 2.55
CA ASP A 240 -7.61 16.60 3.16
C ASP A 240 -8.74 17.47 2.55
N ALA A 241 -8.88 17.46 1.22
CA ALA A 241 -9.98 18.15 0.54
C ALA A 241 -11.37 17.61 0.93
N VAL A 242 -11.50 16.29 1.11
CA VAL A 242 -12.75 15.67 1.60
C VAL A 242 -13.03 16.08 3.06
N ILE A 243 -12.02 16.08 3.93
CA ILE A 243 -12.17 16.53 5.33
C ILE A 243 -12.60 18.00 5.38
N ALA A 244 -11.94 18.87 4.60
CA ALA A 244 -12.26 20.29 4.57
C ALA A 244 -13.72 20.54 4.14
N ARG A 245 -14.17 19.89 3.05
CA ARG A 245 -15.57 19.94 2.58
C ARG A 245 -16.56 19.43 3.63
N LEU A 246 -16.22 18.38 4.39
CA LEU A 246 -17.09 17.83 5.44
C LEU A 246 -17.12 18.67 6.72
N ALA A 247 -16.07 19.45 6.99
CA ALA A 247 -15.96 20.33 8.15
C ALA A 247 -16.42 21.77 7.87
N GLY A 248 -16.83 22.09 6.64
CA GLY A 248 -17.30 23.44 6.26
C GLY A 248 -16.18 24.48 6.18
N ILE A 249 -14.92 24.06 6.08
CA ILE A 249 -13.75 24.93 5.95
C ILE A 249 -13.23 24.93 4.49
N PRO A 250 -12.57 26.01 4.04
CA PRO A 250 -12.03 26.09 2.69
C PRO A 250 -11.06 24.94 2.37
N VAL A 251 -11.18 24.39 1.16
CA VAL A 251 -10.20 23.42 0.65
C VAL A 251 -8.90 24.15 0.33
N ASN A 252 -7.75 23.52 0.61
CA ASN A 252 -6.47 24.05 0.16
C ASN A 252 -6.36 23.99 -1.37
N GLU A 253 -6.45 25.15 -2.02
CA GLU A 253 -6.35 25.30 -3.49
C GLU A 253 -4.90 25.28 -4.00
N SER A 254 -3.90 25.23 -3.11
CA SER A 254 -2.47 25.17 -3.44
C SER A 254 -1.75 24.10 -2.60
N PRO A 255 -2.13 22.81 -2.73
CA PRO A 255 -1.49 21.74 -1.99
C PRO A 255 0.00 21.63 -2.37
N ILE A 256 0.84 21.55 -1.34
CA ILE A 256 2.26 21.23 -1.47
C ILE A 256 2.44 19.76 -1.09
N ILE A 257 3.15 19.05 -1.94
CA ILE A 257 3.34 17.61 -1.88
C ILE A 257 4.82 17.30 -1.74
N ALA A 258 5.22 16.68 -0.63
CA ALA A 258 6.59 16.22 -0.39
C ALA A 258 6.73 14.70 -0.54
N ASN A 259 7.85 14.29 -1.11
CA ASN A 259 8.32 12.91 -1.22
C ASN A 259 9.60 12.74 -0.40
N THR A 260 9.70 11.63 0.33
CA THR A 260 10.98 11.02 0.68
C THR A 260 10.81 9.51 0.65
N CYS A 261 11.58 8.83 -0.18
CA CYS A 261 11.53 7.37 -0.29
C CYS A 261 12.95 6.80 -0.23
N TYR A 262 13.31 6.24 0.92
CA TYR A 262 14.54 5.47 1.09
C TYR A 262 14.44 4.15 0.33
N SER A 263 15.54 3.73 -0.29
CA SER A 263 15.69 2.48 -1.03
C SER A 263 17.03 1.86 -0.66
N PHE A 264 17.01 0.69 -0.01
CA PHE A 264 18.24 -0.07 0.22
C PHE A 264 18.81 -0.58 -1.11
N VAL A 265 20.08 -0.29 -1.35
CA VAL A 265 20.85 -0.78 -2.50
C VAL A 265 21.84 -1.88 -2.10
N SER A 266 22.15 -1.98 -0.81
CA SER A 266 22.75 -3.14 -0.15
C SER A 266 22.25 -3.24 1.29
N ALA A 267 22.62 -4.29 2.03
CA ALA A 267 22.28 -4.48 3.44
C ALA A 267 22.87 -3.41 4.37
N ARG A 268 23.78 -2.57 3.85
CA ARG A 268 24.50 -1.52 4.59
C ARG A 268 24.44 -0.15 3.92
N GLU A 269 23.83 -0.03 2.75
CA GLU A 269 23.76 1.24 2.01
C GLU A 269 22.34 1.46 1.48
N ALA A 270 21.84 2.67 1.68
CA ALA A 270 20.62 3.14 1.05
C ALA A 270 20.86 4.46 0.33
N LEU A 271 19.86 4.89 -0.41
CA LEU A 271 19.71 6.24 -0.95
C LEU A 271 18.24 6.64 -0.80
N HIS A 272 17.95 7.92 -0.69
CA HIS A 272 16.60 8.43 -0.81
C HIS A 272 16.42 9.23 -2.09
N VAL A 273 15.17 9.26 -2.56
CA VAL A 273 14.70 10.31 -3.46
C VAL A 273 13.71 11.17 -2.68
N ALA A 274 13.94 12.47 -2.68
CA ALA A 274 13.02 13.48 -2.21
C ALA A 274 12.61 14.41 -3.36
N SER A 275 11.38 14.91 -3.33
CA SER A 275 10.92 15.93 -4.25
C SER A 275 9.76 16.69 -3.65
N VAL A 276 9.76 18.02 -3.82
CA VAL A 276 8.64 18.88 -3.42
C VAL A 276 7.93 19.34 -4.68
N HIS A 277 6.61 19.24 -4.68
CA HIS A 277 5.75 19.65 -5.79
C HIS A 277 4.69 20.61 -5.27
N LYS A 278 4.38 21.63 -6.06
CA LYS A 278 3.33 22.62 -5.77
C LYS A 278 2.32 22.57 -6.92
N PHE A 279 1.05 22.68 -6.59
CA PHE A 279 0.01 22.77 -7.62
C PHE A 279 0.10 24.10 -8.37
N ASP A 280 0.22 24.03 -9.69
CA ASP A 280 0.06 25.17 -10.60
C ASP A 280 -1.39 25.22 -11.06
N ALA A 281 -2.10 26.27 -10.68
CA ALA A 281 -3.52 26.44 -10.99
C ALA A 281 -3.80 26.81 -12.45
N LYS A 282 -2.82 27.30 -13.22
CA LYS A 282 -2.96 27.65 -14.65
C LYS A 282 -2.81 26.40 -15.51
N GLU A 283 -1.73 25.65 -15.29
CA GLU A 283 -1.40 24.44 -16.04
C GLU A 283 -2.15 23.19 -15.54
N GLN A 284 -2.79 23.29 -14.36
CA GLN A 284 -3.48 22.20 -13.65
C GLN A 284 -2.59 20.97 -13.36
N ILE A 285 -1.29 21.19 -13.17
CA ILE A 285 -0.30 20.16 -12.83
C ILE A 285 0.28 20.38 -11.43
N LEU A 286 0.79 19.30 -10.84
CA LEU A 286 1.72 19.39 -9.71
C LEU A 286 3.14 19.57 -10.28
N ALA A 287 3.58 20.81 -10.38
CA ALA A 287 4.92 21.14 -10.85
C ALA A 287 5.94 20.91 -9.73
N SER A 288 7.12 20.38 -10.08
CA SER A 288 8.26 20.31 -9.15
C SER A 288 8.67 21.72 -8.75
N VAL A 289 8.79 21.96 -7.44
CA VAL A 289 9.33 23.23 -6.93
C VAL A 289 10.82 23.25 -7.19
N GLU A 290 11.26 24.20 -8.02
CA GLU A 290 12.67 24.37 -8.38
C GLU A 290 13.53 24.57 -7.12
N GLY A 291 14.63 23.83 -7.03
CA GLY A 291 15.52 23.82 -5.86
C GLY A 291 15.03 23.03 -4.63
N ALA A 292 13.86 22.38 -4.67
CA ALA A 292 13.29 21.70 -3.49
C ALA A 292 13.15 20.17 -3.63
N GLY A 293 13.75 19.43 -2.69
CA GLY A 293 13.93 17.99 -2.76
C GLY A 293 15.37 17.63 -3.13
N GLY A 294 15.57 16.49 -3.78
CA GLY A 294 16.89 16.01 -4.19
C GLY A 294 16.98 14.48 -4.24
N LEU A 295 17.96 13.95 -4.94
CA LEU A 295 18.42 12.58 -4.71
C LEU A 295 19.55 12.64 -3.66
N SER A 296 19.75 11.58 -2.88
CA SER A 296 21.04 11.40 -2.19
C SER A 296 22.16 11.48 -3.23
N GLU A 297 23.17 12.32 -2.99
CA GLU A 297 24.34 12.47 -3.89
C GLU A 297 25.07 11.13 -4.11
N SER A 298 25.03 10.26 -3.10
CA SER A 298 25.59 8.90 -3.15
C SER A 298 24.77 7.95 -2.29
N ARG A 299 24.85 6.65 -2.61
CA ARG A 299 24.46 5.61 -1.66
C ARG A 299 25.45 5.56 -0.49
N ASN A 300 24.99 5.44 0.73
CA ASN A 300 25.86 5.36 1.90
C ASN A 300 25.15 4.70 3.11
N ALA A 301 25.92 4.47 4.18
CA ALA A 301 25.42 3.81 5.39
C ALA A 301 24.57 4.69 6.30
N LEU A 302 24.76 6.01 6.28
CA LEU A 302 23.96 6.94 7.09
C LEU A 302 22.51 6.98 6.59
N GLU A 303 22.30 6.95 5.27
CA GLU A 303 21.00 6.77 4.63
C GLU A 303 20.32 5.45 5.05
N ALA A 304 21.10 4.37 5.24
CA ALA A 304 20.59 3.09 5.71
C ALA A 304 20.15 3.15 7.18
N ASP A 305 20.93 3.79 8.04
CA ASP A 305 20.58 4.02 9.45
C ASP A 305 19.34 4.92 9.58
N TYR A 306 19.22 5.96 8.75
CA TYR A 306 18.04 6.81 8.67
C TYR A 306 16.81 6.04 8.17
N ALA A 307 16.94 5.16 7.18
CA ALA A 307 15.84 4.30 6.72
C ALA A 307 15.36 3.33 7.83
N LEU A 308 16.28 2.75 8.60
CA LEU A 308 15.94 1.91 9.76
C LEU A 308 15.32 2.72 10.92
N ALA A 309 15.83 3.92 11.18
CA ALA A 309 15.30 4.82 12.20
C ALA A 309 13.89 5.32 11.85
N TRP A 310 13.68 5.75 10.61
CA TRP A 310 12.38 6.09 10.05
C TRP A 310 11.38 4.94 10.24
N ALA A 311 11.78 3.70 9.89
CA ALA A 311 10.92 2.54 10.04
C ALA A 311 10.55 2.26 11.51
N ARG A 312 11.53 2.28 12.43
CA ARG A 312 11.25 2.13 13.87
C ARG A 312 10.30 3.21 14.39
N ASN A 313 10.51 4.46 13.97
CA ASN A 313 9.70 5.59 14.40
C ASN A 313 8.26 5.49 13.88
N ILE A 314 8.06 5.25 12.58
CA ILE A 314 6.71 5.14 11.99
C ILE A 314 5.96 3.89 12.51
N TRP A 315 6.66 2.78 12.79
CA TRP A 315 6.05 1.62 13.44
C TRP A 315 5.64 1.91 14.89
N SER A 316 6.45 2.68 15.63
CA SER A 316 6.12 3.11 16.99
C SER A 316 4.89 4.01 16.97
N ASP A 317 4.91 5.07 16.16
CA ASP A 317 3.80 6.03 15.97
C ASP A 317 2.48 5.36 15.52
N THR A 318 2.56 4.28 14.74
CA THR A 318 1.37 3.59 14.21
C THR A 318 0.79 2.51 15.15
N LEU A 319 1.61 1.89 16.03
CA LEU A 319 1.25 0.62 16.72
C LEU A 319 1.59 0.56 18.22
N LYS A 320 2.30 1.55 18.78
CA LYS A 320 2.71 1.60 20.20
C LYS A 320 2.10 2.79 20.93
#